data_AF-A0A2G6GDB0-F1
#
_entry.id   AF-A0A2G6GDB0-F1
#
_cell.length_a   1.000
_cell.length_b   1.000
_cell.length_c   1.000
_cell.angle_alpha   90.00
_cell.angle_beta   90.00
_cell.angle_gamma   90.00
#
_symmetry.space_group_name_H-M   'P 1'
#
loop_
_entity.id
_entity.type
_entity.pdbx_description
1 polymer ?
#
loop_
_entity_poly.entity_id
_entity_poly.type
_entity_poly.pdbx_seq_one_letter_code
_entity_poly.pdbx_strand_id
1 'polypeptide(L)'
;MKLSLSHSRGFTLVEILIVISIIGILMTMSLFPFKSYMDRSALRQSKDEISQEWILSHKAVRNGLQFEKDDINTPNVDEGKHAFVLFAFEPKSSIIELSLVRESDPSQWIHKKPYKTIELKRGIEVIGFSGSTNPGDILYYLITPPYASGTFYENTTALTQDDVILTIGYPGYSKTSGRQKEIYLRPYLH
;
A
#
# COMPACT_ATOMS: atom_id res chain seq x y z
N MET A 1 51.81 43.51 -31.56
CA MET A 1 51.02 42.41 -30.95
C MET A 1 49.57 42.59 -31.40
N LYS A 2 49.08 41.81 -32.38
CA LYS A 2 47.71 41.95 -32.92
C LYS A 2 46.76 41.13 -32.04
N LEU A 3 45.84 41.80 -31.36
CA LEU A 3 44.72 41.16 -30.65
C LEU A 3 43.68 40.75 -31.70
N SER A 4 43.53 39.45 -31.94
CA SER A 4 42.43 38.93 -32.76
C SER A 4 41.14 39.03 -31.95
N LEU A 5 40.23 39.92 -32.37
CA LEU A 5 38.88 39.98 -31.84
C LEU A 5 38.13 38.70 -32.24
N SER A 6 37.95 37.80 -31.27
CA SER A 6 37.02 36.67 -31.40
C SER A 6 35.61 37.24 -31.55
N HIS A 7 35.01 37.08 -32.73
CA HIS A 7 33.62 37.45 -32.98
C HIS A 7 32.74 36.41 -32.28
N SER A 8 32.32 36.68 -31.04
CA SER A 8 31.31 35.90 -30.35
C SER A 8 30.00 36.02 -31.13
N ARG A 9 29.68 35.01 -31.95
CA ARG A 9 28.39 34.90 -32.63
C ARG A 9 27.30 34.69 -31.58
N GLY A 10 26.53 35.73 -31.28
CA GLY A 10 25.34 35.63 -30.44
C GLY A 10 24.22 34.88 -31.17
N PHE A 11 23.34 34.22 -30.42
CA PHE A 11 22.12 33.63 -30.94
C PHE A 11 21.21 34.70 -31.53
N THR A 12 20.65 34.44 -32.71
CA THR A 12 19.67 35.36 -33.29
C THR A 12 18.32 35.21 -32.58
N LEU A 13 17.52 36.29 -32.55
CA LEU A 13 16.18 36.26 -31.95
C LEU A 13 15.30 35.21 -32.62
N VAL A 14 15.41 35.06 -33.95
CA VAL A 14 14.67 34.08 -34.73
C VAL A 14 15.09 32.64 -34.36
N GLU A 15 16.38 32.41 -34.15
CA GLU A 15 16.90 31.09 -33.74
C GLU A 15 16.37 30.69 -32.37
N ILE A 16 16.31 31.62 -31.41
CA ILE A 16 15.70 31.36 -30.09
C ILE A 16 14.20 31.07 -30.22
N LEU A 17 13.48 31.79 -31.09
CA LEU A 17 12.05 31.59 -31.32
C LEU A 17 11.76 30.19 -31.89
N ILE A 18 12.57 29.74 -32.86
CA ILE A 18 12.46 28.40 -33.44
C ILE A 18 12.73 27.34 -32.35
N VAL A 19 13.77 27.51 -31.53
CA VAL A 19 14.12 26.57 -30.45
C VAL A 19 12.99 26.46 -29.42
N ILE A 20 12.45 27.58 -28.93
CA ILE A 20 11.34 27.56 -27.95
C ILE A 20 10.09 26.91 -28.58
N SER A 21 9.83 27.15 -29.86
CA SER A 21 8.71 26.52 -30.57
C SER A 21 8.86 25.00 -30.65
N ILE A 22 10.05 24.50 -30.98
CA ILE A 22 10.35 23.06 -31.01
C ILE A 22 10.21 22.47 -29.61
N ILE A 23 10.75 23.12 -28.58
CA ILE A 23 10.62 22.66 -27.18
C ILE A 23 9.14 22.58 -26.76
N GLY A 24 8.32 23.58 -27.12
CA GLY A 24 6.89 23.59 -26.82
C GLY A 24 6.15 22.41 -27.46
N ILE A 25 6.44 22.11 -28.73
CA ILE A 25 5.87 20.96 -29.45
C ILE A 25 6.29 19.65 -28.76
N LEU A 26 7.58 19.50 -28.44
CA LEU A 26 8.08 18.29 -27.76
C LEU A 26 7.48 18.11 -26.35
N MET A 27 7.32 19.20 -25.58
CA MET A 27 6.70 19.14 -24.26
C MET A 27 5.27 18.59 -24.36
N THR A 28 4.44 19.15 -25.25
CA THR A 28 3.04 18.72 -25.37
C THR A 28 2.90 17.24 -25.72
N MET A 29 3.77 16.70 -26.58
CA MET A 29 3.76 15.27 -26.91
C MET A 29 4.23 14.38 -25.74
N SER A 30 5.19 14.87 -24.93
CA SER A 30 5.79 14.09 -23.84
C SER A 30 4.91 13.93 -22.59
N LEU A 31 3.98 14.86 -22.34
CA LEU A 31 3.22 14.91 -21.09
C LEU A 31 2.23 13.74 -20.92
N PHE A 32 1.61 13.27 -22.01
CA PHE A 32 0.63 12.18 -21.98
C PHE A 32 1.20 10.84 -21.48
N PRO A 33 2.30 10.30 -22.04
CA PRO A 33 2.90 9.06 -21.54
C PRO A 33 3.51 9.23 -20.14
N PHE A 34 4.04 10.42 -19.82
CA PHE A 34 4.64 10.72 -18.53
C PHE A 34 3.64 10.54 -17.38
N LYS A 35 2.41 11.07 -17.51
CA LYS A 35 1.38 10.90 -16.48
C LYS A 35 1.09 9.43 -16.20
N SER A 36 0.90 8.62 -17.25
CA SER A 36 0.59 7.19 -17.10
C SER A 36 1.74 6.40 -16.48
N TYR A 37 2.99 6.80 -16.75
CA TYR A 37 4.17 6.22 -16.10
C TYR A 37 4.18 6.53 -14.59
N MET A 38 3.88 7.78 -14.23
CA MET A 38 3.86 8.21 -12.82
C MET A 38 2.76 7.50 -12.04
N ASP A 39 1.57 7.41 -12.61
CA ASP A 39 0.44 6.69 -12.01
C ASP A 39 0.81 5.21 -11.74
N ARG A 40 1.50 4.55 -12.68
CA ARG A 40 1.98 3.16 -12.53
C ARG A 40 3.10 3.03 -11.48
N SER A 41 4.00 4.01 -11.40
CA SER A 41 5.07 4.03 -10.41
C SER A 41 4.51 4.17 -9.00
N ALA A 42 3.58 5.09 -8.80
CA ALA A 42 2.90 5.28 -7.52
C ALA A 42 2.17 4.00 -7.09
N LEU A 43 1.48 3.34 -8.03
CA LEU A 43 0.79 2.09 -7.78
C LEU A 43 1.73 0.93 -7.41
N ARG A 44 2.89 0.84 -8.06
CA ARG A 44 3.93 -0.15 -7.68
C ARG A 44 4.46 0.12 -6.28
N GLN A 45 4.74 1.39 -5.96
CA GLN A 45 5.24 1.75 -4.63
C GLN A 45 4.24 1.39 -3.53
N SER A 46 2.95 1.73 -3.68
CA SER A 46 1.93 1.35 -2.71
C SER A 46 1.78 -0.16 -2.59
N LYS A 47 1.87 -0.90 -3.70
CA LYS A 47 1.86 -2.37 -3.70
C LYS A 47 3.02 -2.94 -2.87
N ASP A 48 4.23 -2.42 -3.10
CA ASP A 48 5.44 -2.90 -2.44
C ASP A 48 5.42 -2.56 -0.95
N GLU A 49 4.95 -1.37 -0.58
CA GLU A 49 4.78 -0.93 0.81
C GLU A 49 3.82 -1.85 1.59
N ILE A 50 2.64 -2.12 1.04
CA ILE A 50 1.68 -3.05 1.65
C ILE A 50 2.28 -4.45 1.79
N SER A 51 2.97 -4.93 0.74
CA SER A 51 3.56 -6.27 0.74
C SER A 51 4.69 -6.41 1.77
N GLN A 52 5.50 -5.36 1.96
CA GLN A 52 6.56 -5.34 2.96
C GLN A 52 5.99 -5.28 4.37
N GLU A 53 5.03 -4.40 4.62
CA GLU A 53 4.38 -4.29 5.93
C GLU A 53 3.68 -5.60 6.30
N TRP A 54 3.01 -6.25 5.34
CA TRP A 54 2.46 -7.60 5.51
C TRP A 54 3.49 -8.60 6.05
N ILE A 55 4.67 -8.68 5.41
CA ILE A 55 5.75 -9.58 5.83
C ILE A 55 6.32 -9.19 7.21
N LEU A 56 6.49 -7.88 7.46
CA LEU A 56 7.01 -7.38 8.72
C LEU A 56 6.07 -7.70 9.88
N SER A 57 4.75 -7.57 9.69
CA SER A 57 3.76 -7.96 10.68
C SER A 57 3.86 -9.46 11.03
N HIS A 58 4.00 -10.33 10.03
CA HIS A 58 4.18 -11.77 10.28
C HIS A 58 5.46 -12.06 11.08
N LYS A 59 6.56 -11.39 10.73
CA LYS A 59 7.84 -11.53 11.45
C LYS A 59 7.74 -11.02 12.88
N ALA A 60 7.06 -9.89 13.10
CA ALA A 60 6.89 -9.30 14.42
C ALA A 60 6.08 -10.19 15.36
N VAL A 61 4.98 -10.78 14.86
CA VAL A 61 4.17 -11.75 15.62
C VAL A 61 4.99 -12.99 15.96
N ARG A 62 5.74 -13.53 15.00
CA ARG A 62 6.57 -14.72 15.22
C ARG A 62 7.68 -14.49 16.25
N ASN A 63 8.32 -13.31 16.20
CA ASN A 63 9.42 -13.00 17.09
C ASN A 63 8.96 -12.52 18.48
N GLY A 64 7.64 -12.37 18.71
CA GLY A 64 7.11 -11.83 19.96
C GLY A 64 7.50 -10.37 20.23
N LEU A 65 8.02 -9.66 19.21
CA LEU A 65 8.72 -8.37 19.35
C LEU A 65 7.81 -7.14 19.26
N GLN A 66 6.49 -7.29 19.08
CA GLN A 66 5.57 -6.15 18.96
C GLN A 66 4.87 -5.75 20.26
N PHE A 67 5.43 -6.13 21.42
CA PHE A 67 4.92 -5.69 22.71
C PHE A 67 5.89 -4.73 23.40
N GLU A 68 5.87 -3.47 22.98
CA GLU A 68 6.58 -2.42 23.69
C GLU A 68 5.67 -1.79 24.77
N LYS A 69 5.83 -2.30 25.98
CA LYS A 69 6.12 -1.62 27.26
C LYS A 69 5.49 -0.25 27.61
N ASP A 70 4.33 0.16 27.10
CA ASP A 70 3.62 1.35 27.65
C ASP A 70 2.39 1.03 28.50
N ASP A 71 1.99 -0.24 28.63
CA ASP A 71 1.01 -0.65 29.65
C ASP A 71 1.73 -0.95 30.97
N ILE A 72 1.72 0.03 31.88
CA ILE A 72 2.22 -0.02 33.27
C ILE A 72 1.59 -1.17 34.09
N ASN A 73 0.54 -1.82 33.57
CA ASN A 73 -0.09 -3.02 34.14
C ASN A 73 0.13 -4.26 33.27
N THR A 74 1.34 -4.50 32.78
CA THR A 74 1.69 -5.75 32.09
C THR A 74 2.08 -6.80 33.13
N PRO A 75 1.19 -7.74 33.53
CA PRO A 75 1.66 -8.96 34.15
C PRO A 75 2.54 -9.68 33.13
N ASN A 76 3.68 -10.20 33.62
CA ASN A 76 4.61 -11.07 32.90
C ASN A 76 3.92 -11.80 31.76
N VAL A 77 4.43 -11.63 30.55
CA VAL A 77 4.09 -12.46 29.39
C VAL A 77 4.80 -13.81 29.57
N ASP A 78 4.43 -14.50 30.65
CA ASP A 78 4.63 -15.92 30.80
C ASP A 78 3.45 -16.58 30.06
N GLU A 79 3.79 -17.37 29.05
CA GLU A 79 2.96 -18.41 28.44
C GLU A 79 1.70 -17.94 27.65
N GLY A 80 1.83 -17.95 26.32
CA GLY A 80 0.73 -18.40 25.45
C GLY A 80 -0.41 -17.44 25.12
N LYS A 81 -0.29 -16.12 25.35
CA LYS A 81 -1.36 -15.18 24.99
C LYS A 81 -1.27 -14.76 23.52
N HIS A 82 -2.22 -15.23 22.73
CA HIS A 82 -2.41 -14.93 21.32
C HIS A 82 -2.37 -13.41 21.07
N ALA A 83 -1.41 -12.94 20.29
CA ALA A 83 -1.48 -11.62 19.71
C ALA A 83 -1.81 -11.72 18.24
N PHE A 84 -2.72 -10.86 17.84
CA PHE A 84 -3.36 -10.84 16.54
C PHE A 84 -2.99 -9.53 15.85
N VAL A 85 -2.59 -9.60 14.59
CA VAL A 85 -2.43 -8.41 13.74
C VAL A 85 -3.67 -8.28 12.88
N LEU A 86 -4.51 -7.31 13.24
CA LEU A 86 -5.64 -6.90 12.44
C LEU A 86 -5.16 -6.05 11.27
N PHE A 87 -5.43 -6.51 10.04
CA PHE A 87 -5.46 -5.66 8.85
C PHE A 87 -6.90 -5.25 8.58
N ALA A 88 -7.24 -3.99 8.82
CA ALA A 88 -8.54 -3.42 8.49
C ALA A 88 -8.39 -2.44 7.32
N PHE A 89 -9.30 -2.51 6.37
CA PHE A 89 -9.37 -1.55 5.28
C PHE A 89 -10.82 -1.23 4.98
N GLU A 90 -11.08 0.05 4.74
CA GLU A 90 -12.39 0.51 4.30
C GLU A 90 -12.43 0.53 2.76
N PRO A 91 -13.47 -0.03 2.11
CA PRO A 91 -13.57 -0.03 0.66
C PRO A 91 -13.63 1.40 0.13
N LYS A 92 -12.95 1.65 -1.00
CA LYS A 92 -12.76 2.99 -1.58
C LYS A 92 -11.94 3.95 -0.70
N SER A 93 -11.30 3.44 0.35
CA SER A 93 -10.35 4.23 1.14
C SER A 93 -8.98 4.26 0.48
N SER A 94 -8.29 5.39 0.64
CA SER A 94 -6.86 5.52 0.41
C SER A 94 -6.03 5.15 1.65
N ILE A 95 -6.66 4.61 2.69
CA ILE A 95 -6.05 4.33 3.99
C ILE A 95 -6.26 2.85 4.31
N ILE A 96 -5.18 2.20 4.73
CA ILE A 96 -5.19 0.84 5.28
C ILE A 96 -4.69 0.94 6.72
N GLU A 97 -5.46 0.44 7.66
CA GLU A 97 -5.16 0.48 9.08
C GLU A 97 -4.73 -0.89 9.57
N LEU A 98 -3.61 -0.94 10.29
CA LEU A 98 -3.12 -2.14 10.92
C LEU A 98 -3.19 -1.95 12.44
N SER A 99 -3.94 -2.81 13.10
CA SER A 99 -4.15 -2.77 14.56
C SER A 99 -3.61 -4.05 15.20
N LEU A 100 -3.20 -3.94 16.47
CA LEU A 100 -2.86 -5.10 17.29
C LEU A 100 -4.03 -5.41 18.21
N VAL A 101 -4.43 -6.68 18.24
CA VAL A 101 -5.52 -7.14 19.09
C VAL A 101 -5.06 -8.35 19.89
N ARG A 102 -5.53 -8.45 21.14
CA ARG A 102 -5.32 -9.61 22.02
C ARG A 102 -6.60 -10.42 22.24
N GLU A 103 -7.73 -9.91 21.76
CA GLU A 103 -9.05 -10.46 22.00
C GLU A 103 -9.41 -11.48 20.91
N SER A 104 -10.02 -12.61 21.28
CA SER A 104 -10.46 -13.62 20.32
C SER A 104 -11.79 -13.29 19.63
N ASP A 105 -12.56 -12.33 20.16
CA ASP A 105 -13.87 -11.92 19.65
C ASP A 105 -13.76 -10.77 18.63
N PRO A 106 -14.12 -10.99 17.35
CA PRO A 106 -14.09 -9.98 16.29
C PRO A 106 -14.88 -8.70 16.58
N SER A 107 -15.97 -8.80 17.33
CA SER A 107 -16.83 -7.65 17.63
C SER A 107 -16.13 -6.59 18.49
N GLN A 108 -15.13 -6.99 19.27
CA GLN A 108 -14.36 -6.12 20.17
C GLN A 108 -13.17 -5.42 19.47
N TRP A 109 -12.92 -5.75 18.20
CA TRP A 109 -11.76 -5.24 17.45
C TRP A 109 -11.96 -3.84 16.88
N ILE A 110 -13.22 -3.42 16.70
CA ILE A 110 -13.64 -2.18 16.02
C ILE A 110 -13.15 -0.90 16.74
N HIS A 111 -12.78 -1.01 18.03
CA HIS A 111 -12.34 0.13 18.84
C HIS A 111 -10.82 0.17 19.11
N LYS A 112 -10.03 -0.72 18.51
CA LYS A 112 -8.58 -0.78 18.75
C LYS A 112 -7.84 0.21 17.85
N LYS A 113 -6.97 1.01 18.48
CA LYS A 113 -6.12 1.96 17.76
C LYS A 113 -5.16 1.22 16.82
N PRO A 114 -4.99 1.69 15.57
CA PRO A 114 -3.98 1.15 14.68
C PRO A 114 -2.58 1.43 15.23
N TYR A 115 -1.70 0.43 15.17
CA TYR A 115 -0.26 0.62 15.42
C TYR A 115 0.44 1.18 14.17
N LYS A 116 -0.12 0.95 12.99
CA LYS A 116 0.40 1.45 11.72
C LYS A 116 -0.75 1.80 10.79
N THR A 117 -0.66 2.98 10.18
CA THR A 117 -1.55 3.40 9.10
C THR A 117 -0.73 3.51 7.83
N ILE A 118 -1.19 2.87 6.76
CA ILE A 118 -0.59 2.96 5.42
C ILE A 118 -1.49 3.85 4.57
N GLU A 119 -0.96 4.99 4.16
CA GLU A 119 -1.62 5.90 3.23
C GLU A 119 -1.20 5.58 1.79
N LEU A 120 -2.18 5.21 0.96
CA LEU A 120 -1.97 4.98 -0.46
C LEU A 120 -1.64 6.31 -1.16
N LYS A 121 -0.82 6.23 -2.21
CA LYS A 121 -0.49 7.43 -2.99
C LYS A 121 -1.75 8.04 -3.60
N ARG A 122 -1.74 9.36 -3.80
CA ARG A 122 -2.90 10.15 -4.23
C ARG A 122 -3.65 9.53 -5.41
N GLY A 123 -4.95 9.32 -5.22
CA GLY A 123 -5.89 8.78 -6.22
C GLY A 123 -5.88 7.26 -6.33
N ILE A 124 -5.08 6.56 -5.52
CA ILE A 124 -5.10 5.11 -5.38
C ILE A 124 -5.99 4.76 -4.19
N GLU A 125 -6.89 3.82 -4.41
CA GLU A 125 -7.85 3.34 -3.43
C GLU A 125 -7.84 1.81 -3.39
N VAL A 126 -8.37 1.26 -2.31
CA VAL A 126 -8.77 -0.15 -2.25
C VAL A 126 -10.03 -0.33 -3.09
N ILE A 127 -9.91 -1.06 -4.19
CA ILE A 127 -11.00 -1.24 -5.18
C ILE A 127 -11.78 -2.53 -4.91
N GLY A 128 -11.12 -3.55 -4.36
CA GLY A 128 -11.79 -4.80 -4.13
C GLY A 128 -10.93 -5.81 -3.40
N PHE A 129 -11.60 -6.89 -3.01
CA PHE A 129 -11.03 -7.92 -2.18
C PHE A 129 -11.64 -9.28 -2.56
N SER A 130 -10.79 -10.28 -2.81
CA SER A 130 -11.18 -11.67 -3.07
C SER A 130 -11.29 -12.40 -1.74
N GLY A 131 -12.52 -12.59 -1.25
CA GLY A 131 -12.80 -13.19 0.05
C GLY A 131 -13.77 -12.36 0.92
N SER A 132 -14.53 -11.46 0.31
CA SER A 132 -15.75 -10.92 0.87
C SER A 132 -16.79 -10.82 -0.23
N THR A 133 -18.02 -11.19 0.10
CA THR A 133 -19.16 -11.11 -0.82
C THR A 133 -19.69 -9.68 -0.97
N ASN A 134 -19.34 -8.77 -0.04
CA ASN A 134 -19.78 -7.39 -0.09
C ASN A 134 -18.60 -6.41 -0.25
N PRO A 135 -18.62 -5.54 -1.28
CA PRO A 135 -17.71 -4.40 -1.39
C PRO A 135 -18.11 -3.34 -0.34
N GLY A 136 -17.77 -3.60 0.91
CA GLY A 136 -18.26 -2.90 2.09
C GLY A 136 -17.62 -3.41 3.38
N ASP A 137 -17.29 -4.70 3.39
CA ASP A 137 -16.92 -5.36 4.64
C ASP A 137 -15.46 -5.12 5.00
N ILE A 138 -15.25 -4.79 6.27
CA ILE A 138 -13.94 -4.81 6.89
C ILE A 138 -13.57 -6.28 7.05
N LEU A 139 -12.50 -6.68 6.38
CA LEU A 139 -11.88 -7.96 6.63
C LEU A 139 -10.92 -7.82 7.82
N TYR A 140 -10.80 -8.86 8.61
CA TYR A 140 -9.87 -8.95 9.71
C TYR A 140 -8.92 -10.12 9.45
N TYR A 141 -7.62 -9.90 9.45
CA TYR A 141 -6.67 -11.01 9.42
C TYR A 141 -6.23 -11.36 10.83
N LEU A 142 -6.10 -12.64 11.15
CA LEU A 142 -5.72 -13.13 12.46
C LEU A 142 -4.44 -13.94 12.33
N ILE A 143 -3.31 -13.40 12.75
CA ILE A 143 -2.06 -14.16 12.83
C ILE A 143 -1.96 -14.76 14.23
N THR A 144 -1.73 -16.07 14.32
CA THR A 144 -1.45 -16.73 15.61
C THR A 144 0.03 -17.12 15.73
N PRO A 145 0.68 -16.82 16.86
CA PRO A 145 1.95 -17.44 17.21
C PRO A 145 1.74 -18.95 17.50
N PRO A 146 2.77 -19.80 17.33
CA PRO A 146 4.13 -19.52 16.85
C PRO A 146 4.29 -19.65 15.32
N TYR A 147 3.24 -20.07 14.60
CA TYR A 147 3.36 -20.57 13.22
C TYR A 147 3.11 -19.52 12.14
N ALA A 148 2.63 -18.32 12.48
CA ALA A 148 2.29 -17.24 11.53
C ALA A 148 1.37 -17.68 10.36
N SER A 149 0.67 -18.80 10.52
CA SER A 149 -0.38 -19.30 9.64
C SER A 149 -1.68 -18.63 10.03
N GLY A 150 -1.85 -17.38 9.60
CA GLY A 150 -3.05 -16.63 9.95
C GLY A 150 -4.29 -17.09 9.18
N THR A 151 -5.47 -16.77 9.71
CA THR A 151 -6.76 -16.96 9.05
C THR A 151 -7.43 -15.60 8.87
N PHE A 152 -8.11 -15.43 7.73
CA PHE A 152 -8.92 -14.24 7.51
C PHE A 152 -10.27 -14.38 8.18
N TYR A 153 -10.90 -13.25 8.50
CA TYR A 153 -12.22 -13.09 9.09
C TYR A 153 -13.07 -12.06 8.36
N GLU A 154 -14.24 -12.46 7.85
CA GLU A 154 -15.29 -11.55 7.38
C GLU A 154 -16.14 -11.13 8.58
N ASN A 155 -16.64 -9.89 8.57
CA ASN A 155 -17.51 -9.32 9.60
C ASN A 155 -18.79 -10.16 9.84
N THR A 156 -19.17 -11.01 8.88
CA THR A 156 -20.32 -11.93 8.96
C THR A 156 -19.89 -13.39 8.73
N THR A 157 -19.45 -14.05 9.80
CA THR A 157 -19.35 -15.52 9.98
C THR A 157 -18.87 -16.40 8.81
N ALA A 158 -17.75 -17.09 9.10
CA ALA A 158 -17.13 -18.22 8.40
C ALA A 158 -16.30 -17.86 7.16
N LEU A 159 -15.09 -18.44 7.09
CA LEU A 159 -14.14 -18.19 6.03
C LEU A 159 -13.61 -19.49 5.51
N THR A 160 -13.64 -19.56 4.19
CA THR A 160 -12.89 -20.52 3.44
C THR A 160 -11.41 -20.16 3.47
N GLN A 161 -10.57 -21.19 3.42
CA GLN A 161 -9.11 -21.11 3.42
C GLN A 161 -8.58 -20.68 2.03
N ASP A 162 -9.26 -19.73 1.38
CA ASP A 162 -8.95 -19.34 0.01
C ASP A 162 -7.93 -18.20 -0.02
N ASP A 163 -7.13 -18.18 -1.10
CA ASP A 163 -6.16 -17.13 -1.40
C ASP A 163 -6.84 -15.75 -1.38
N VAL A 164 -6.46 -14.94 -0.40
CA VAL A 164 -6.96 -13.58 -0.29
C VAL A 164 -6.21 -12.65 -1.23
N ILE A 165 -6.96 -11.92 -2.06
CA ILE A 165 -6.42 -10.97 -3.04
C ILE A 165 -6.95 -9.58 -2.74
N LEU A 166 -6.06 -8.69 -2.28
CA LEU A 166 -6.33 -7.26 -2.16
C LEU A 166 -6.06 -6.57 -3.51
N THR A 167 -7.04 -5.86 -4.03
CA THR A 167 -6.92 -5.09 -5.27
C THR A 167 -6.88 -3.60 -4.97
N ILE A 168 -5.75 -2.95 -5.29
CA ILE A 168 -5.58 -1.50 -5.23
C ILE A 168 -5.51 -0.90 -6.64
N GLY A 169 -5.92 0.35 -6.80
CA GLY A 169 -5.78 1.04 -8.07
C GLY A 169 -6.48 2.39 -8.12
N TYR A 170 -6.55 2.94 -9.32
CA TYR A 170 -7.33 4.14 -9.58
C TYR A 170 -8.82 3.78 -9.79
N PRO A 171 -9.77 4.53 -9.19
CA PRO A 171 -11.20 4.24 -9.33
C PRO A 171 -11.65 4.34 -10.79
N GLY A 172 -12.52 3.42 -11.21
CA GLY A 172 -13.08 3.37 -12.57
C GLY A 172 -12.17 2.74 -13.64
N TYR A 173 -10.98 2.26 -13.28
CA TYR A 173 -10.07 1.57 -14.21
C TYR A 173 -10.12 0.05 -14.04
N SER A 174 -9.82 -0.71 -15.10
CA SER A 174 -9.77 -2.19 -15.06
C SER A 174 -8.34 -2.72 -14.91
N LYS A 175 -8.19 -4.01 -14.57
CA LYS A 175 -6.88 -4.69 -14.52
C LYS A 175 -6.10 -4.59 -15.82
N THR A 176 -6.79 -4.66 -16.96
CA THR A 176 -6.20 -4.56 -18.30
C THR A 176 -5.58 -3.19 -18.61
N SER A 177 -5.98 -2.13 -17.91
CA SER A 177 -5.38 -0.80 -18.04
C SER A 177 -3.97 -0.68 -17.42
N GLY A 178 -3.59 -1.65 -16.58
CA GLY A 178 -2.37 -1.60 -15.77
C GLY A 178 -2.41 -0.58 -14.63
N ARG A 179 -3.56 0.04 -14.39
CA ARG A 179 -3.83 1.00 -13.30
C ARG A 179 -4.51 0.36 -12.08
N GLN A 180 -4.50 -0.97 -12.03
CA GLN A 180 -4.85 -1.77 -10.86
C GLN A 180 -3.74 -2.80 -10.60
N LYS A 181 -3.54 -3.15 -9.33
CA LYS A 181 -2.61 -4.19 -8.89
C LYS A 181 -3.27 -5.06 -7.83
N GLU A 182 -3.01 -6.34 -7.97
CA GLU A 182 -3.36 -7.36 -7.00
C GLU A 182 -2.18 -7.62 -6.08
N ILE A 183 -2.53 -7.80 -4.81
CA ILE A 183 -1.63 -8.15 -3.72
C ILE A 183 -2.20 -9.43 -3.13
N TYR A 184 -1.45 -10.51 -3.27
CA TYR A 184 -1.80 -11.79 -2.67
C TYR A 184 -1.39 -11.75 -1.20
N LEU A 185 -2.38 -11.64 -0.31
CA LEU A 185 -2.16 -11.67 1.13
C LEU A 185 -2.15 -13.14 1.56
N ARG A 186 -1.12 -13.88 1.14
CA ARG A 186 -1.00 -15.28 1.54
C ARG A 186 -0.50 -15.37 2.97
N PRO A 187 -1.05 -16.30 3.78
CA PRO A 187 -0.42 -16.66 5.02
C PRO A 187 1.00 -17.15 4.73
N TYR A 188 1.96 -16.76 5.56
CA TYR A 188 3.33 -17.21 5.44
C TYR A 188 3.40 -18.68 5.90
N LEU A 189 3.05 -19.59 5.00
CA LEU A 189 3.09 -21.03 5.21
C LEU A 189 4.50 -21.53 4.86
N HIS A 190 5.12 -22.25 5.79
CA HIS A 190 6.34 -23.02 5.53
C HIS A 190 6.00 -24.35 4.85
#